data_AF-A0A5C5PR92-F1
#
_entry.id   AF-A0A5C5PR92-F1
#
_cell.length_a   1.000
_cell.length_b   1.000
_cell.length_c   1.000
_cell.angle_alpha   90.00
_cell.angle_beta   90.00
_cell.angle_gamma   90.00
#
_symmetry.space_group_name_H-M   'P 1'
#
loop_
_entity.id
_entity.type
_entity.pdbx_description
1 polymer ?
#
loop_
_entity_poly.entity_id
_entity_poly.type
_entity_poly.pdbx_seq_one_letter_code
_entity_poly.pdbx_strand_id
1 'polypeptide(L)'
;MLRGNAGCSWHLLIGLSLRQRDVYETRGYSANTLARAIVTYDDVSLEVLTKLKSYRRALGLDPERQFPPALEEGSKNWLEGLTSEVIVSNKALWNRIEQEHGSEPFFRIFQQQVWSFKDRPGEAILDMQNKIWRMLRAMDESPQLREKMFLMASAPAACVDAGAQIFNALGIEVMLYEAYLSPREWLVKLEVFDLSKGKARLNQLGKIARARVDELLAEGRRFPQFDEAGDVVPYRRDGVLQRSIDEVEIYLKYTSELKNRLDLPWQVDHMVFREDDVTPEMIENAAIHVRALEEGTGLRDQLLELPMWTEYLERANPEAFDAIKNKIDALSDLIQAQEELAEKGATLSEVQKEVLRKDIQKAADIAAIKVVPGQVLSDEAYYAQLEVFNQEKTALLQSLTNEELNIEADADEPKTGRADS
;
A
#
# COMPACT_ATOMS: atom_id res chain seq x y z
N MET A 1 -32.16 -27.31 -12.83
CA MET A 1 -32.14 -26.06 -12.03
C MET A 1 -30.95 -26.20 -11.09
N LEU A 2 -29.84 -25.46 -11.11
CA LEU A 2 -29.29 -24.29 -11.81
C LEU A 2 -27.75 -24.54 -11.79
N ARG A 3 -27.02 -24.76 -12.90
CA ARG A 3 -26.23 -23.78 -13.70
C ARG A 3 -25.80 -22.50 -12.92
N GLY A 4 -24.54 -22.07 -12.87
CA GLY A 4 -23.33 -22.59 -13.51
C GLY A 4 -22.03 -21.83 -13.18
N ASN A 5 -20.93 -22.55 -13.41
CA ASN A 5 -19.57 -22.16 -13.85
C ASN A 5 -19.22 -20.66 -14.06
N ALA A 6 -18.14 -20.25 -13.40
CA ALA A 6 -17.08 -19.42 -13.99
C ALA A 6 -15.73 -19.87 -13.40
N GLY A 7 -15.01 -20.72 -14.14
CA GLY A 7 -13.62 -21.05 -13.87
C GLY A 7 -12.72 -19.99 -14.51
N CYS A 8 -11.75 -19.50 -13.75
CA CYS A 8 -10.59 -18.78 -14.28
C CYS A 8 -9.38 -19.69 -14.11
N SER A 9 -8.93 -20.26 -15.23
CA SER A 9 -7.70 -21.04 -15.32
C SER A 9 -6.58 -20.09 -15.73
N TRP A 10 -5.54 -19.99 -14.91
CA TRP A 10 -4.31 -19.29 -15.26
C TRP A 10 -3.44 -20.25 -16.08
N HIS A 11 -3.16 -19.93 -17.34
CA HIS A 11 -2.13 -20.61 -18.13
C HIS A 11 -1.13 -19.57 -18.60
N LEU A 12 0.08 -19.62 -18.04
CA LEU A 12 1.22 -18.83 -18.48
C LEU A 12 2.14 -19.75 -19.29
N LEU A 13 2.03 -19.71 -20.61
CA LEU A 13 2.95 -20.40 -21.53
C LEU A 13 4.25 -19.62 -21.63
N ILE A 14 5.25 -20.00 -20.84
CA ILE A 14 6.64 -19.56 -21.05
C ILE A 14 7.27 -20.49 -22.09
N GLY A 15 7.58 -19.94 -23.27
CA GLY A 15 8.35 -20.61 -24.30
C GLY A 15 9.70 -21.10 -23.75
N LEU A 16 9.92 -22.41 -23.84
CA LEU A 16 11.21 -23.06 -23.56
C LEU A 16 12.28 -22.56 -24.55
N SER A 17 13.10 -21.61 -24.11
CA SER A 17 14.46 -21.45 -24.63
C SER A 17 15.43 -22.02 -23.59
N LEU A 18 15.82 -23.28 -23.78
CA LEU A 18 16.91 -23.92 -23.05
C LEU A 18 18.23 -23.20 -23.39
N ARG A 19 18.58 -22.19 -22.60
CA ARG A 19 19.98 -21.78 -22.43
C ARG A 19 20.40 -22.05 -21.00
N GLN A 20 21.40 -22.91 -20.89
CA GLN A 20 22.11 -23.28 -19.68
C GLN A 20 22.61 -21.98 -19.01
N ARG A 21 22.02 -21.63 -17.85
CA ARG A 21 22.54 -20.57 -16.97
C ARG A 21 23.08 -21.23 -15.71
N ASP A 22 24.36 -21.04 -15.48
CA ASP A 22 25.03 -21.38 -14.23
C ASP A 22 24.52 -20.44 -13.13
N VAL A 23 23.88 -21.04 -12.13
CA VAL A 23 23.50 -20.36 -10.89
C VAL A 23 24.51 -20.85 -9.85
N TYR A 24 25.24 -19.91 -9.24
CA TYR A 24 26.13 -20.21 -8.12
C TYR A 24 25.28 -20.45 -6.86
N GLU A 25 24.92 -21.72 -6.64
CA GLU A 25 24.37 -22.24 -5.40
C GLU A 25 25.51 -22.82 -4.56
N THR A 26 25.55 -22.54 -3.26
CA THR A 26 26.51 -23.17 -2.33
C THR A 26 26.21 -24.68 -2.26
N ARG A 27 26.88 -25.44 -3.13
CA ARG A 27 26.71 -26.89 -3.28
C ARG A 27 27.48 -27.66 -2.22
N GLY A 28 26.76 -28.54 -1.50
CA GLY A 28 27.32 -29.82 -1.08
C GLY A 28 27.71 -30.64 -2.33
N TYR A 29 28.90 -31.23 -2.31
CA TYR A 29 29.66 -31.74 -3.46
C TYR A 29 29.07 -32.94 -4.26
N SER A 30 27.77 -33.25 -4.22
CA SER A 30 27.23 -34.46 -4.88
C SER A 30 25.81 -34.40 -5.45
N ALA A 31 25.14 -33.25 -5.50
CA ALA A 31 23.80 -33.16 -6.09
C ALA A 31 23.85 -32.67 -7.56
N ASN A 32 23.62 -33.58 -8.52
CA ASN A 32 23.37 -33.22 -9.92
C ASN A 32 21.89 -32.83 -10.10
N THR A 33 21.63 -31.67 -10.70
CA THR A 33 20.27 -31.21 -11.03
C THR A 33 19.70 -32.04 -12.18
N LEU A 34 18.66 -32.85 -11.91
CA LEU A 34 18.04 -33.72 -12.92
C LEU A 34 16.99 -33.00 -13.78
N ALA A 35 16.23 -32.07 -13.19
CA ALA A 35 15.25 -31.25 -13.90
C ALA A 35 14.94 -29.97 -13.11
N ARG A 36 14.44 -28.95 -13.80
CA ARG A 36 13.81 -27.76 -13.20
C ARG A 36 12.35 -27.75 -13.65
N ALA A 37 11.43 -27.58 -12.70
CA ALA A 37 10.00 -27.47 -12.96
C ALA A 37 9.45 -26.24 -12.22
N ILE A 38 8.51 -25.54 -12.85
CA ILE A 38 7.74 -24.46 -12.22
C ILE A 38 6.41 -25.10 -11.79
N VAL A 39 6.04 -24.88 -10.53
CA VAL A 39 4.79 -25.38 -9.97
C VAL A 39 3.95 -24.16 -9.61
N THR A 40 2.82 -24.00 -10.29
CA THR A 40 1.81 -22.99 -9.96
C THR A 40 1.10 -23.42 -8.68
N TYR A 41 1.06 -22.54 -7.67
CA TYR A 41 0.52 -22.93 -6.35
C TYR A 41 -1.00 -23.12 -6.35
N ASP A 42 -1.70 -22.54 -7.33
CA ASP A 42 -3.16 -22.66 -7.47
C ASP A 42 -3.60 -24.04 -7.98
N ASP A 43 -2.69 -24.79 -8.61
CA ASP A 43 -2.97 -26.09 -9.23
C ASP A 43 -2.66 -27.28 -8.29
N VAL A 44 -2.20 -27.02 -7.07
CA VAL A 44 -1.78 -28.06 -6.11
C VAL A 44 -2.67 -28.07 -4.87
N SER A 45 -2.86 -29.26 -4.29
CA SER A 45 -3.59 -29.37 -3.02
C SER A 45 -2.85 -28.66 -1.89
N LEU A 46 -3.60 -28.17 -0.90
CA LEU A 46 -3.04 -27.48 0.27
C LEU A 46 -1.98 -28.33 1.01
N GLU A 47 -2.18 -29.65 1.06
CA GLU A 47 -1.24 -30.59 1.66
C GLU A 47 0.09 -30.63 0.89
N VAL A 48 0.02 -30.77 -0.43
CA VAL A 48 1.21 -30.79 -1.31
C VAL A 48 1.94 -29.45 -1.24
N LEU A 49 1.19 -28.35 -1.26
CA LEU A 49 1.75 -27.00 -1.13
C LEU A 49 2.49 -26.81 0.20
N THR A 50 1.86 -27.22 1.32
CA THR A 50 2.48 -27.13 2.65
C THR A 50 3.78 -27.93 2.72
N LYS A 51 3.79 -29.13 2.12
CA LYS A 51 4.98 -29.99 2.06
C LYS A 51 6.07 -29.43 1.15
N LEU A 52 5.70 -28.83 0.01
CA LEU A 52 6.65 -28.14 -0.86
C LEU A 52 7.30 -26.96 -0.14
N LYS A 53 6.49 -26.13 0.51
CA LYS A 53 6.97 -24.97 1.29
C LYS A 53 7.91 -25.38 2.42
N SER A 54 7.63 -26.49 3.12
CA SER A 54 8.52 -26.98 4.17
C SER A 54 9.87 -27.46 3.63
N TYR A 55 9.89 -28.15 2.49
CA TYR A 55 11.15 -28.53 1.83
C TYR A 55 11.97 -27.33 1.37
N ARG A 56 11.31 -26.31 0.80
CA ARG A 56 11.98 -25.07 0.39
C ARG A 56 12.63 -24.38 1.60
N ARG A 57 11.90 -24.20 2.70
CA ARG A 57 12.47 -23.65 3.95
C ARG A 57 13.66 -24.45 4.46
N ALA A 58 13.57 -25.79 4.45
CA ALA A 58 14.65 -26.64 4.91
C ALA A 58 15.94 -26.51 4.08
N LEU A 59 15.82 -26.12 2.81
CA LEU A 59 16.94 -25.84 1.91
C LEU A 59 17.39 -24.36 1.94
N GLY A 60 16.80 -23.53 2.81
CA GLY A 60 17.07 -22.09 2.83
C GLY A 60 16.51 -21.34 1.62
N LEU A 61 15.58 -21.95 0.88
CA LEU A 61 14.89 -21.33 -0.25
C LEU A 61 13.62 -20.62 0.23
N ASP A 62 13.29 -19.52 -0.46
CA ASP A 62 12.03 -18.82 -0.25
C ASP A 62 10.83 -19.75 -0.54
N PRO A 63 10.01 -20.06 0.48
CA PRO A 63 8.85 -20.95 0.34
C PRO A 63 7.73 -20.37 -0.50
N GLU A 64 7.62 -19.05 -0.62
CA GLU A 64 6.55 -18.40 -1.38
C GLU A 64 6.93 -18.22 -2.85
N ARG A 65 8.21 -18.39 -3.19
CA ARG A 65 8.72 -18.12 -4.53
C ARG A 65 8.31 -19.17 -5.57
N GLN A 66 7.66 -18.73 -6.65
CA GLN A 66 7.20 -19.57 -7.76
C GLN A 66 8.18 -19.56 -8.94
N PHE A 67 8.67 -18.39 -9.32
CA PHE A 67 9.61 -18.18 -10.42
C PHE A 67 11.03 -17.94 -9.91
N PRO A 68 12.05 -18.54 -10.56
CA PRO A 68 13.44 -18.30 -10.19
C PRO A 68 13.83 -16.83 -10.41
N PRO A 69 14.81 -16.29 -9.65
CA PRO A 69 15.40 -14.99 -9.93
C PRO A 69 15.81 -14.83 -11.40
N ALA A 70 15.42 -13.72 -12.01
CA ALA A 70 15.81 -13.37 -13.37
C ALA A 70 17.25 -12.87 -13.45
N LEU A 71 17.74 -12.23 -12.37
CA LEU A 71 19.10 -11.72 -12.17
C LEU A 71 19.56 -10.85 -13.35
N GLU A 72 20.57 -11.31 -14.08
CA GLU A 72 21.17 -10.58 -15.19
C GLU A 72 20.18 -10.26 -16.31
N GLU A 73 19.25 -11.17 -16.63
CA GLU A 73 18.25 -10.88 -17.67
C GLU A 73 17.15 -9.94 -17.18
N GLY A 74 16.84 -9.97 -15.87
CA GLY A 74 15.84 -9.07 -15.28
C GLY A 74 16.33 -7.62 -15.24
N SER A 75 17.60 -7.42 -14.88
CA SER A 75 18.23 -6.11 -14.80
C SER A 75 18.63 -5.51 -16.15
N LYS A 76 18.84 -6.33 -17.19
CA LYS A 76 19.36 -5.91 -18.49
C LYS A 76 18.64 -4.71 -19.12
N ASN A 77 17.30 -4.71 -19.06
CA ASN A 77 16.48 -3.64 -19.63
C ASN A 77 16.63 -2.30 -18.90
N TRP A 78 17.16 -2.32 -17.67
CA TRP A 78 17.36 -1.15 -16.82
C TRP A 78 18.84 -0.72 -16.72
N LEU A 79 19.71 -1.34 -17.50
CA LEU A 79 21.16 -1.08 -17.50
C LEU A 79 21.65 -0.44 -18.82
N GLU A 80 20.77 -0.30 -19.81
CA GLU A 80 21.09 0.32 -21.08
C GLU A 80 21.53 1.78 -20.91
N GLY A 81 22.53 2.22 -21.67
CA GLY A 81 23.06 3.58 -21.62
C GLY A 81 23.98 3.92 -20.43
N LEU A 82 24.18 3.00 -19.47
CA LEU A 82 25.04 3.21 -18.30
C LEU A 82 26.52 2.87 -18.58
N THR A 83 27.43 3.44 -17.80
CA THR A 83 28.87 3.11 -17.87
C THR A 83 29.16 1.73 -17.28
N SER A 84 30.27 1.10 -17.68
CA SER A 84 30.63 -0.25 -17.20
C SER A 84 30.74 -0.36 -15.68
N GLU A 85 31.24 0.67 -15.00
CA GLU A 85 31.34 0.72 -13.54
C GLU A 85 29.97 0.75 -12.86
N VAL A 86 29.06 1.58 -13.39
CA VAL A 86 27.67 1.67 -12.90
C VAL A 86 26.93 0.37 -13.18
N ILE A 87 27.17 -0.28 -14.32
CA ILE A 87 26.57 -1.58 -14.63
C ILE A 87 26.95 -2.64 -13.60
N VAL A 88 28.24 -2.74 -13.24
CA VAL A 88 28.72 -3.73 -12.27
C VAL A 88 28.10 -3.50 -10.89
N SER A 89 28.10 -2.25 -10.41
CA SER A 89 27.51 -1.92 -9.10
C SER A 89 26.00 -2.13 -9.05
N ASN A 90 25.26 -1.70 -10.09
CA ASN A 90 23.82 -1.87 -10.17
C ASN A 90 23.40 -3.34 -10.31
N LYS A 91 24.17 -4.17 -11.05
CA LYS A 91 23.94 -5.62 -11.09
C LYS A 91 24.09 -6.25 -9.71
N ALA A 92 25.12 -5.86 -8.96
CA ALA A 92 25.33 -6.37 -7.60
C ALA A 92 24.18 -5.97 -6.67
N LEU A 93 23.72 -4.73 -6.76
CA LEU A 93 22.56 -4.23 -6.01
C LEU A 93 21.27 -5.00 -6.36
N TRP A 94 20.96 -5.12 -7.65
CA TRP A 94 19.79 -5.87 -8.13
C TRP A 94 19.79 -7.30 -7.59
N ASN A 95 20.92 -8.00 -7.71
CA ASN A 95 21.04 -9.39 -7.28
C ASN A 95 20.85 -9.55 -5.77
N ARG A 96 21.37 -8.63 -4.94
CA ARG A 96 21.17 -8.67 -3.48
C ARG A 96 19.69 -8.62 -3.14
N ILE A 97 18.96 -7.66 -3.70
CA ILE A 97 17.54 -7.45 -3.39
C ILE A 97 16.66 -8.56 -4.00
N GLU A 98 16.95 -9.05 -5.21
CA GLU A 98 16.18 -10.13 -5.84
C GLU A 98 16.37 -11.50 -5.16
N GLN A 99 17.45 -11.68 -4.40
CA GLN A 99 17.71 -12.92 -3.66
C GLN A 99 17.03 -12.95 -2.28
N GLU A 100 16.52 -11.82 -1.79
CA GLU A 100 15.80 -11.76 -0.53
C GLU A 100 14.45 -12.51 -0.61
N HIS A 101 14.01 -13.06 0.52
CA HIS A 101 12.71 -13.72 0.63
C HIS A 101 11.56 -12.72 0.44
N GLY A 102 10.51 -13.12 -0.28
CA GLY A 102 9.35 -12.28 -0.58
C GLY A 102 9.58 -11.25 -1.70
N SER A 103 10.75 -11.26 -2.35
CA SER A 103 11.10 -10.28 -3.39
C SER A 103 10.36 -10.47 -4.71
N GLU A 104 9.90 -11.67 -5.02
CA GLU A 104 9.34 -12.00 -6.34
C GLU A 104 8.17 -11.10 -6.78
N PRO A 105 7.13 -10.86 -5.95
CA PRO A 105 6.03 -9.99 -6.35
C PRO A 105 6.48 -8.56 -6.69
N PHE A 106 7.49 -8.04 -5.99
CA PHE A 106 8.08 -6.73 -6.26
C PHE A 106 8.81 -6.70 -7.61
N PHE A 107 9.66 -7.69 -7.91
CA PHE A 107 10.37 -7.74 -9.19
C PHE A 107 9.44 -8.01 -10.39
N ARG A 108 8.30 -8.68 -10.16
CA ARG A 108 7.26 -8.85 -11.18
C ARG A 108 6.67 -7.50 -11.62
N ILE A 109 6.55 -6.52 -10.72
CA ILE A 109 6.12 -5.16 -11.09
C ILE A 109 7.10 -4.55 -12.08
N PHE A 110 8.42 -4.66 -11.85
CA PHE A 110 9.42 -4.16 -12.79
C PHE A 110 9.33 -4.87 -14.14
N GLN A 111 9.11 -6.19 -14.16
CA GLN A 111 8.90 -6.91 -15.43
C GLN A 111 7.68 -6.39 -16.20
N GLN A 112 6.58 -6.05 -15.52
CA GLN A 112 5.40 -5.43 -16.15
C GLN A 112 5.72 -4.03 -16.70
N GLN A 113 6.55 -3.25 -16.00
CA GLN A 113 6.95 -1.91 -16.48
C GLN A 113 7.80 -1.98 -17.75
N VAL A 114 8.66 -3.01 -17.94
CA VAL A 114 9.44 -3.15 -19.19
C VAL A 114 8.52 -3.12 -20.42
N TRP A 115 7.41 -3.85 -20.38
CA TRP A 115 6.46 -3.90 -21.49
C TRP A 115 5.75 -2.57 -21.72
N SER A 116 5.37 -1.89 -20.64
CA SER A 116 4.65 -0.60 -20.69
C SER A 116 5.51 0.54 -21.26
N PHE A 117 6.84 0.41 -21.20
CA PHE A 117 7.81 1.46 -21.56
C PHE A 117 8.60 1.20 -22.85
N LYS A 118 8.49 0.02 -23.46
CA LYS A 118 9.30 -0.39 -24.63
C LYS A 118 9.25 0.58 -25.82
N ASP A 119 8.09 1.17 -26.09
CA ASP A 119 7.86 2.07 -27.24
C ASP A 119 7.73 3.55 -26.83
N ARG A 120 8.17 3.90 -25.61
CA ARG A 120 8.08 5.27 -25.08
C ARG A 120 9.33 6.10 -25.43
N PRO A 121 9.24 7.45 -25.36
CA PRO A 121 10.41 8.31 -25.60
C PRO A 121 11.58 7.98 -24.67
N GLY A 122 12.81 8.15 -25.13
CA GLY A 122 14.01 7.85 -24.35
C GLY A 122 14.09 8.58 -23.01
N GLU A 123 13.59 9.82 -22.94
CA GLU A 123 13.51 10.59 -21.69
C GLU A 123 12.63 9.91 -20.62
N ALA A 124 11.48 9.35 -21.03
CA ALA A 124 10.59 8.62 -20.12
C ALA A 124 11.22 7.30 -19.65
N ILE A 125 11.97 6.61 -20.52
CA ILE A 125 12.72 5.40 -20.17
C ILE A 125 13.82 5.73 -19.15
N LEU A 126 14.56 6.82 -19.35
CA LEU A 126 15.62 7.27 -18.43
C LEU A 126 15.06 7.67 -17.06
N ASP A 127 13.93 8.39 -17.01
CA ASP A 127 13.29 8.71 -15.73
C ASP A 127 12.81 7.44 -15.01
N MET A 128 12.17 6.51 -15.71
CA MET A 128 11.78 5.22 -15.13
C MET A 128 12.99 4.44 -14.59
N GLN A 129 14.09 4.37 -15.36
CA GLN A 129 15.34 3.75 -14.92
C GLN A 129 15.86 4.39 -13.63
N ASN A 130 15.87 5.72 -13.55
CA ASN A 130 16.29 6.46 -12.34
C ASN A 130 15.41 6.14 -11.13
N LYS A 131 14.08 6.08 -11.31
CA LYS A 131 13.13 5.73 -10.24
C LYS A 131 13.35 4.31 -9.73
N ILE A 132 13.53 3.32 -10.62
CA ILE A 132 13.79 1.93 -10.23
C ILE A 132 15.07 1.84 -9.38
N TRP A 133 16.16 2.46 -9.85
CA TRP A 133 17.42 2.43 -9.09
C TRP A 133 17.33 3.22 -7.78
N ARG A 134 16.53 4.29 -7.71
CA ARG A 134 16.25 5.02 -6.46
C ARG A 134 15.52 4.13 -5.45
N MET A 135 14.50 3.39 -5.88
CA MET A 135 13.82 2.42 -5.01
C MET A 135 14.78 1.34 -4.50
N LEU A 136 15.55 0.73 -5.41
CA LEU A 136 16.47 -0.36 -5.05
C LEU A 136 17.54 0.09 -4.05
N ARG A 137 18.08 1.30 -4.20
CA ARG A 137 19.02 1.87 -3.22
C ARG A 137 18.39 2.08 -1.86
N ALA A 138 17.21 2.72 -1.80
CA ALA A 138 16.51 2.95 -0.53
C ALA A 138 16.19 1.63 0.19
N MET A 139 15.84 0.58 -0.56
CA MET A 139 15.59 -0.76 -0.01
C MET A 139 16.87 -1.49 0.46
N ASP A 140 18.03 -1.22 -0.16
CA ASP A 140 19.33 -1.77 0.31
C ASP A 140 19.79 -1.06 1.59
N GLU A 141 19.46 0.23 1.74
CA GLU A 141 19.80 1.05 2.91
C GLU A 141 18.87 0.80 4.12
N SER A 142 17.60 0.47 3.90
CA SER A 142 16.61 0.21 4.96
C SER A 142 15.92 -1.16 4.82
N PRO A 143 16.26 -2.14 5.68
CA PRO A 143 15.56 -3.41 5.74
C PRO A 143 14.07 -3.27 6.03
N GLN A 144 13.68 -2.30 6.88
CA GLN A 144 12.27 -2.05 7.21
C GLN A 144 11.48 -1.54 5.99
N LEU A 145 12.06 -0.62 5.21
CA LEU A 145 11.45 -0.19 3.96
C LEU A 145 11.36 -1.35 2.98
N ARG A 146 12.41 -2.15 2.84
CA ARG A 146 12.42 -3.32 1.95
C ARG A 146 11.32 -4.32 2.29
N GLU A 147 11.15 -4.66 3.55
CA GLU A 147 10.07 -5.55 4.03
C GLU A 147 8.69 -4.96 3.74
N LYS A 148 8.49 -3.66 4.00
CA LYS A 148 7.25 -2.95 3.67
C LYS A 148 6.94 -2.99 2.17
N MET A 149 7.93 -2.74 1.33
CA MET A 149 7.80 -2.73 -0.13
C MET A 149 7.46 -4.12 -0.68
N PHE A 150 8.07 -5.18 -0.14
CA PHE A 150 7.71 -6.56 -0.49
C PHE A 150 6.30 -6.92 -0.05
N LEU A 151 5.89 -6.53 1.16
CA LEU A 151 4.52 -6.74 1.65
C LEU A 151 3.49 -6.04 0.75
N MET A 152 3.73 -4.77 0.40
CA MET A 152 2.86 -4.00 -0.49
C MET A 152 2.77 -4.62 -1.88
N ALA A 153 3.87 -5.12 -2.44
CA ALA A 153 3.87 -5.79 -3.74
C ALA A 153 3.21 -7.19 -3.70
N SER A 154 3.17 -7.82 -2.52
CA SER A 154 2.58 -9.15 -2.30
C SER A 154 1.11 -9.10 -1.90
N ALA A 155 0.60 -7.94 -1.50
CA ALA A 155 -0.81 -7.80 -1.14
C ALA A 155 -1.68 -8.31 -2.29
N PRO A 156 -2.65 -9.21 -2.02
CA PRO A 156 -3.65 -9.56 -3.02
C PRO A 156 -4.21 -8.26 -3.56
N ALA A 157 -4.33 -8.17 -4.88
CA ALA A 157 -4.98 -7.06 -5.57
C ALA A 157 -6.46 -7.00 -5.11
N ALA A 158 -6.70 -6.49 -3.89
CA ALA A 158 -8.03 -6.33 -3.31
C ALA A 158 -8.80 -5.19 -3.99
N CYS A 159 -8.11 -4.44 -4.84
CA CYS A 159 -8.64 -3.90 -6.07
C CYS A 159 -7.75 -4.39 -7.21
N VAL A 160 -8.31 -4.50 -8.40
CA VAL A 160 -7.60 -4.66 -9.68
C VAL A 160 -6.83 -3.36 -9.98
N ASP A 161 -6.06 -2.86 -9.01
CA ASP A 161 -5.25 -1.66 -9.11
C ASP A 161 -4.01 -2.01 -9.93
N ALA A 162 -4.16 -1.88 -11.24
CA ALA A 162 -3.13 -1.53 -12.22
C ALA A 162 -1.68 -1.53 -11.68
N GLY A 163 -0.78 -2.37 -12.23
CA GLY A 163 0.63 -2.44 -11.78
C GLY A 163 1.39 -1.11 -11.74
N ALA A 164 0.93 -0.09 -12.46
CA ALA A 164 1.47 1.27 -12.37
C ALA A 164 0.98 2.08 -11.14
N GLN A 165 -0.23 1.82 -10.63
CA GLN A 165 -0.69 2.35 -9.35
C GLN A 165 0.17 1.82 -8.20
N ILE A 166 0.50 0.52 -8.22
CA ILE A 166 1.39 -0.09 -7.22
C ILE A 166 2.80 0.51 -7.34
N PHE A 167 3.37 0.63 -8.55
CA PHE A 167 4.68 1.28 -8.73
C PHE A 167 4.71 2.71 -8.18
N ASN A 168 3.67 3.50 -8.43
CA ASN A 168 3.57 4.84 -7.88
C ASN A 168 3.46 4.82 -6.35
N ALA A 169 2.65 3.92 -5.77
CA ALA A 169 2.52 3.78 -4.32
C ALA A 169 3.85 3.40 -3.65
N LEU A 170 4.61 2.48 -4.24
CA LEU A 170 5.97 2.12 -3.80
C LEU A 170 6.91 3.33 -3.84
N GLY A 171 6.77 4.17 -4.87
CA GLY A 171 7.52 5.43 -4.98
C GLY A 171 7.25 6.42 -3.85
N ILE A 172 6.00 6.54 -3.41
CA ILE A 172 5.61 7.39 -2.28
C ILE A 172 6.30 6.92 -1.00
N GLU A 173 6.42 5.61 -0.77
CA GLU A 173 7.12 5.07 0.38
C GLU A 173 8.62 5.39 0.37
N VAL A 174 9.23 5.39 -0.81
CA VAL A 174 10.63 5.81 -0.96
C VAL A 174 10.79 7.30 -0.69
N MET A 175 9.89 8.15 -1.21
CA MET A 175 9.89 9.59 -0.90
C MET A 175 9.69 9.86 0.60
N LEU A 176 8.80 9.10 1.24
CA LEU A 176 8.55 9.23 2.68
C LEU A 176 9.78 8.82 3.50
N TYR A 177 10.42 7.70 3.15
CA TYR A 177 11.66 7.27 3.77
C TYR A 177 12.75 8.33 3.63
N GLU A 178 12.96 8.87 2.43
CA GLU A 178 13.96 9.89 2.18
C GLU A 178 13.66 11.19 2.95
N ALA A 179 12.38 11.56 3.10
CA ALA A 179 12.00 12.73 3.88
C ALA A 179 12.46 12.61 5.34
N TYR A 180 12.35 11.41 5.93
CA TYR A 180 12.83 11.14 7.29
C TYR A 180 14.36 11.04 7.42
N LEU A 181 15.13 11.01 6.32
CA LEU A 181 16.59 11.12 6.36
C LEU A 181 17.07 12.55 6.61
N SER A 182 16.19 13.53 6.47
CA SER A 182 16.53 14.93 6.72
C SER A 182 16.96 15.16 8.17
N PRO A 183 18.10 15.82 8.42
CA PRO A 183 18.55 16.12 9.78
C PRO A 183 17.77 17.25 10.44
N ARG A 184 16.86 17.91 9.70
CA ARG A 184 16.10 19.07 10.17
C ARG A 184 14.63 18.70 10.30
N GLU A 185 14.12 18.71 11.52
CA GLU A 185 12.73 18.34 11.83
C GLU A 185 11.70 19.17 11.04
N TRP A 186 11.92 20.48 10.90
CA TRP A 186 11.03 21.34 10.11
C TRP A 186 10.99 20.96 8.62
N LEU A 187 12.05 20.38 8.08
CA LEU A 187 12.10 19.94 6.69
C LEU A 187 11.37 18.60 6.53
N VAL A 188 11.53 17.67 7.48
CA VAL A 188 10.74 16.43 7.55
C VAL A 188 9.25 16.77 7.51
N LYS A 189 8.84 17.72 8.36
CA LYS A 189 7.46 18.22 8.42
C LYS A 189 6.95 18.69 7.06
N LEU A 190 7.69 19.58 6.41
CA LEU A 190 7.34 20.15 5.12
C LEU A 190 7.23 19.08 4.04
N GLU A 191 8.23 18.20 3.94
CA GLU A 191 8.27 17.15 2.91
C GLU A 191 7.17 16.10 3.10
N VAL A 192 6.91 15.67 4.34
CA VAL A 192 5.81 14.74 4.63
C VAL A 192 4.46 15.38 4.32
N PHE A 193 4.27 16.66 4.66
CA PHE A 193 3.04 17.38 4.36
C PHE A 193 2.80 17.53 2.85
N ASP A 194 3.81 17.98 2.10
CA ASP A 194 3.73 18.12 0.64
C ASP A 194 3.48 16.78 -0.04
N LEU A 195 4.18 15.73 0.39
CA LEU A 195 3.98 14.37 -0.09
C LEU A 195 2.56 13.86 0.22
N SER A 196 2.03 14.15 1.41
CA SER A 196 0.68 13.74 1.81
C SER A 196 -0.40 14.43 0.99
N LYS A 197 -0.27 15.74 0.71
CA LYS A 197 -1.16 16.45 -0.23
C LYS A 197 -1.13 15.82 -1.62
N GLY A 198 0.07 15.56 -2.14
CA GLY A 198 0.27 14.90 -3.42
C GLY A 198 -0.39 13.51 -3.47
N LYS A 199 -0.25 12.73 -2.40
CA LYS A 199 -0.86 11.40 -2.26
C LYS A 199 -2.39 11.48 -2.16
N ALA A 200 -2.94 12.45 -1.44
CA ALA A 200 -4.39 12.68 -1.38
C ALA A 200 -4.96 12.94 -2.79
N ARG A 201 -4.32 13.83 -3.55
CA ARG A 201 -4.70 14.11 -4.95
C ARG A 201 -4.62 12.87 -5.84
N LEU A 202 -3.57 12.05 -5.71
CA LEU A 202 -3.47 10.78 -6.43
C LEU A 202 -4.61 9.82 -6.08
N ASN A 203 -5.02 9.74 -4.80
CA ASN A 203 -6.14 8.91 -4.38
C ASN A 203 -7.46 9.41 -5.01
N GLN A 204 -7.68 10.73 -5.12
CA GLN A 204 -8.85 11.28 -5.82
C GLN A 204 -8.84 10.97 -7.31
N LEU A 205 -7.69 11.11 -7.98
CA LEU A 205 -7.55 10.72 -9.38
C LEU A 205 -7.78 9.21 -9.59
N GLY A 206 -7.38 8.37 -8.63
CA GLY A 206 -7.71 6.94 -8.63
C GLY A 206 -9.22 6.69 -8.54
N LYS A 207 -9.96 7.45 -7.71
CA LYS A 207 -11.43 7.38 -7.64
C LYS A 207 -12.07 7.80 -8.97
N ILE A 208 -11.60 8.88 -9.58
CA ILE A 208 -12.07 9.35 -10.89
C ILE A 208 -11.81 8.31 -11.99
N ALA A 209 -10.60 7.71 -12.02
CA ALA A 209 -10.25 6.69 -12.99
C ALA A 209 -11.12 5.44 -12.86
N ARG A 210 -11.37 4.96 -11.62
CA ARG A 210 -12.29 3.84 -11.37
C ARG A 210 -13.73 4.14 -11.79
N ALA A 211 -14.23 5.33 -11.47
CA ALA A 211 -15.54 5.75 -11.93
C ALA A 211 -15.64 5.73 -13.47
N ARG A 212 -14.58 6.15 -14.18
CA ARG A 212 -14.54 6.05 -15.64
C ARG A 212 -14.52 4.60 -16.15
N VAL A 213 -13.80 3.71 -15.48
CA VAL A 213 -13.84 2.27 -15.79
C VAL A 213 -15.24 1.69 -15.59
N ASP A 214 -15.92 2.05 -14.51
CA ASP A 214 -17.29 1.61 -14.21
C ASP A 214 -18.29 2.09 -15.28
N GLU A 215 -18.14 3.33 -15.76
CA GLU A 215 -18.92 3.85 -16.89
C GLU A 215 -18.71 3.01 -18.17
N LEU A 216 -17.46 2.73 -18.53
CA LEU A 216 -17.13 1.91 -19.71
C LEU A 216 -17.69 0.49 -19.58
N LEU A 217 -17.62 -0.11 -18.40
CA LEU A 217 -18.24 -1.42 -18.13
C LEU A 217 -19.76 -1.36 -18.30
N ALA A 218 -20.42 -0.31 -17.83
CA ALA A 218 -21.86 -0.10 -17.99
C ALA A 218 -22.26 0.10 -19.47
N GLU A 219 -21.39 0.70 -20.28
CA GLU A 219 -21.54 0.79 -21.75
C GLU A 219 -21.39 -0.58 -22.45
N GLY A 220 -20.93 -1.61 -21.73
CA GLY A 220 -20.72 -2.96 -22.22
C GLY A 220 -19.32 -3.23 -22.77
N ARG A 221 -18.36 -2.33 -22.51
CA ARG A 221 -16.94 -2.60 -22.75
C ARG A 221 -16.44 -3.66 -21.77
N ARG A 222 -15.30 -4.27 -22.05
CA ARG A 222 -14.73 -5.37 -21.26
C ARG A 222 -13.23 -5.19 -21.10
N PHE A 223 -12.70 -5.68 -19.99
CA PHE A 223 -11.26 -5.89 -19.83
C PHE A 223 -10.72 -6.86 -20.90
N PRO A 224 -9.43 -6.76 -21.25
CA PRO A 224 -8.81 -7.65 -22.22
C PRO A 224 -8.94 -9.11 -21.76
N GLN A 225 -9.37 -9.97 -22.69
CA GLN A 225 -9.36 -11.42 -22.51
C GLN A 225 -8.20 -11.97 -23.33
N PHE A 226 -7.51 -12.97 -22.82
CA PHE A 226 -6.37 -13.59 -23.50
C PHE A 226 -6.74 -15.04 -23.85
N ASP A 227 -6.31 -15.50 -25.02
CA ASP A 227 -6.46 -16.90 -25.41
C ASP A 227 -5.34 -17.78 -24.81
N GLU A 228 -5.35 -19.07 -25.14
CA GLU A 228 -4.32 -20.02 -24.68
C GLU A 228 -2.90 -19.63 -25.13
N ALA A 229 -2.76 -18.89 -26.23
CA ALA A 229 -1.46 -18.41 -26.71
C ALA A 229 -1.01 -17.11 -26.01
N GLY A 230 -1.88 -16.49 -25.21
CA GLY A 230 -1.64 -15.20 -24.57
C GLY A 230 -1.94 -14.00 -25.46
N ASP A 231 -2.61 -14.21 -26.60
CA ASP A 231 -3.02 -13.14 -27.50
C ASP A 231 -4.36 -12.55 -27.05
N VAL A 232 -4.54 -11.23 -27.23
CA VAL A 232 -5.79 -10.55 -26.85
C VAL A 232 -6.92 -11.02 -27.77
N VAL A 233 -7.96 -11.61 -27.18
CA VAL A 233 -9.18 -12.03 -27.86
C VAL A 233 -9.98 -10.80 -28.28
N PRO A 234 -10.20 -10.58 -29.59
CA PRO A 234 -10.93 -9.42 -30.06
C PRO A 234 -12.41 -9.52 -29.67
N TYR A 235 -12.91 -8.49 -28.98
CA TYR A 235 -14.33 -8.39 -28.65
C TYR A 235 -15.07 -7.59 -29.71
N ARG A 236 -16.14 -8.15 -30.28
CA ARG A 236 -17.00 -7.47 -31.26
C ARG A 236 -18.43 -7.42 -30.74
N ARG A 237 -19.06 -6.25 -30.91
CA ARG A 237 -20.48 -6.02 -30.63
C ARG A 237 -21.11 -5.45 -31.90
N ASP A 238 -22.19 -6.08 -32.37
CA ASP A 238 -22.89 -5.69 -33.60
C ASP A 238 -21.98 -5.57 -34.84
N GLY A 239 -20.97 -6.44 -34.92
CA GLY A 239 -19.97 -6.44 -36.00
C GLY A 239 -18.81 -5.45 -35.84
N VAL A 240 -18.90 -4.50 -34.89
CA VAL A 240 -17.89 -3.48 -34.63
C VAL A 240 -16.89 -3.98 -33.58
N LEU A 241 -15.59 -3.84 -33.88
CA LEU A 241 -14.52 -4.14 -32.93
C LEU A 241 -14.58 -3.14 -31.77
N GLN A 242 -14.64 -3.66 -30.56
CA GLN A 242 -14.63 -2.89 -29.32
C GLN A 242 -13.21 -2.86 -28.77
N ARG A 243 -12.74 -1.68 -28.39
CA ARG A 243 -11.49 -1.52 -27.64
C ARG A 243 -11.66 -2.18 -26.26
N SER A 244 -10.63 -2.81 -25.70
CA SER A 244 -10.69 -3.30 -24.32
C SER A 244 -10.55 -2.13 -23.33
N ILE A 245 -10.96 -2.31 -22.08
CA ILE A 245 -10.68 -1.33 -21.02
C ILE A 245 -9.24 -1.54 -20.55
N ASP A 246 -8.45 -0.48 -20.57
CA ASP A 246 -7.13 -0.45 -19.94
C ASP A 246 -7.17 0.50 -18.73
N GLU A 247 -7.49 -0.05 -17.55
CA GLU A 247 -7.56 0.72 -16.31
C GLU A 247 -6.21 1.38 -15.96
N VAL A 248 -5.09 0.74 -16.34
CA VAL A 248 -3.75 1.27 -16.09
C VAL A 248 -3.54 2.53 -16.91
N GLU A 249 -3.79 2.47 -18.21
CA GLU A 249 -3.62 3.62 -19.10
C GLU A 249 -4.64 4.73 -18.79
N ILE A 250 -5.88 4.41 -18.39
CA ILE A 250 -6.86 5.40 -17.94
C ILE A 250 -6.33 6.17 -16.71
N TYR A 251 -5.87 5.46 -15.68
CA TYR A 251 -5.30 6.11 -14.49
C TYR A 251 -4.07 6.95 -14.83
N LEU A 252 -3.12 6.38 -15.58
CA LEU A 252 -1.87 7.06 -15.93
C LEU A 252 -2.09 8.27 -16.83
N LYS A 253 -3.13 8.26 -17.67
CA LYS A 253 -3.53 9.41 -18.47
C LYS A 253 -3.90 10.60 -17.59
N TYR A 254 -4.71 10.38 -16.54
CA TYR A 254 -5.03 11.44 -15.57
C TYR A 254 -3.78 11.93 -14.84
N THR A 255 -2.98 11.01 -14.29
CA THR A 255 -1.85 11.42 -13.44
C THR A 255 -0.69 12.03 -14.21
N SER A 256 -0.42 11.60 -15.45
CA SER A 256 0.66 12.19 -16.24
C SER A 256 0.31 13.59 -16.76
N GLU A 257 -0.93 13.82 -17.18
CA GLU A 257 -1.37 15.13 -17.68
C GLU A 257 -1.62 16.15 -16.55
N LEU A 258 -2.00 15.68 -15.36
CA LEU A 258 -2.24 16.55 -14.21
C LEU A 258 -1.03 16.70 -13.28
N LYS A 259 0.08 16.00 -13.56
CA LYS A 259 1.31 16.01 -12.73
C LYS A 259 1.69 17.41 -12.25
N ASN A 260 1.97 18.31 -13.19
CA ASN A 260 2.47 19.65 -12.87
C ASN A 260 1.37 20.55 -12.30
N ARG A 261 0.12 20.35 -12.70
CA ARG A 261 -1.02 21.17 -12.25
C ARG A 261 -1.39 20.86 -10.81
N LEU A 262 -1.31 19.60 -10.41
CA LEU A 262 -1.70 19.10 -9.09
C LEU A 262 -0.50 18.72 -8.21
N ASP A 263 0.72 19.01 -8.66
CA ASP A 263 1.97 18.69 -7.94
C ASP A 263 2.03 17.21 -7.51
N LEU A 264 1.79 16.32 -8.48
CA LEU A 264 1.64 14.90 -8.19
C LEU A 264 3.01 14.24 -8.01
N PRO A 265 3.25 13.59 -6.85
CA PRO A 265 4.52 12.97 -6.55
C PRO A 265 4.75 11.73 -7.40
N TRP A 266 6.04 11.42 -7.60
CA TRP A 266 6.54 10.20 -8.26
C TRP A 266 6.03 9.91 -9.69
N GLN A 267 5.40 10.87 -10.36
CA GLN A 267 4.97 10.67 -11.76
C GLN A 267 6.16 10.65 -12.72
N VAL A 268 6.07 9.80 -13.75
CA VAL A 268 7.10 9.72 -14.79
C VAL A 268 7.01 10.92 -15.73
N ASP A 269 8.14 11.57 -15.98
CA ASP A 269 8.23 12.71 -16.89
C ASP A 269 8.13 12.31 -18.37
N HIS A 270 7.70 13.26 -19.21
CA HIS A 270 7.63 13.12 -20.67
C HIS A 270 6.76 11.96 -21.18
N MET A 271 5.87 11.44 -20.33
CA MET A 271 5.03 10.31 -20.62
C MET A 271 3.63 10.75 -21.07
N VAL A 272 3.30 10.48 -22.33
CA VAL A 272 1.97 10.70 -22.90
C VAL A 272 1.28 9.37 -23.16
N PHE A 273 0.15 9.16 -22.49
CA PHE A 273 -0.73 8.02 -22.75
C PHE A 273 -1.77 8.40 -23.81
N ARG A 274 -1.98 7.50 -24.77
CA ARG A 274 -3.02 7.63 -25.78
C ARG A 274 -4.21 6.79 -25.35
N GLU A 275 -4.95 7.34 -24.40
CA GLU A 275 -6.19 6.75 -23.95
C GLU A 275 -7.36 7.64 -24.39
N ASP A 276 -8.06 7.23 -25.45
CA ASP A 276 -9.13 7.99 -26.07
C ASP A 276 -10.41 7.95 -25.21
N ASP A 277 -10.52 6.94 -24.33
CA ASP A 277 -11.60 6.85 -23.36
C ASP A 277 -11.50 7.94 -22.27
N VAL A 278 -10.39 8.69 -22.20
CA VAL A 278 -10.19 9.85 -21.32
C VAL A 278 -9.97 11.11 -22.16
N THR A 279 -11.00 11.95 -22.23
CA THR A 279 -10.98 13.16 -23.06
C THR A 279 -10.26 14.33 -22.38
N PRO A 280 -9.78 15.33 -23.12
CA PRO A 280 -9.21 16.55 -22.53
C PRO A 280 -10.18 17.28 -21.59
N GLU A 281 -11.48 17.24 -21.87
CA GLU A 281 -12.52 17.81 -21.00
C GLU A 281 -12.60 17.05 -19.67
N MET A 282 -12.52 15.72 -19.69
CA MET A 282 -12.47 14.91 -18.47
C MET A 282 -11.22 15.22 -17.62
N ILE A 283 -10.06 15.44 -18.26
CA ILE A 283 -8.83 15.87 -17.57
C ILE A 283 -9.02 17.23 -16.88
N GLU A 284 -9.65 18.19 -17.57
CA GLU A 284 -9.92 19.51 -17.00
C GLU A 284 -10.90 19.42 -15.82
N ASN A 285 -12.00 18.68 -16.00
CA ASN A 285 -12.98 18.45 -14.95
C ASN A 285 -12.38 17.74 -13.74
N ALA A 286 -11.48 16.77 -13.96
CA ALA A 286 -10.75 16.10 -12.88
C ALA A 286 -9.88 17.10 -12.08
N ALA A 287 -9.16 18.00 -12.76
CA ALA A 287 -8.38 19.04 -12.09
C ALA A 287 -9.26 19.99 -11.24
N ILE A 288 -10.39 20.43 -11.79
CA ILE A 288 -11.35 21.30 -11.08
C ILE A 288 -11.92 20.55 -9.86
N HIS A 289 -12.35 19.30 -10.06
CA HIS A 289 -12.96 18.49 -9.02
C HIS A 289 -11.99 18.24 -7.86
N VAL A 290 -10.74 17.85 -8.14
CA VAL A 290 -9.73 17.62 -7.10
C VAL A 290 -9.49 18.90 -6.29
N ARG A 291 -9.41 20.07 -6.93
CA ARG A 291 -9.24 21.34 -6.21
C ARG A 291 -10.46 21.70 -5.37
N ALA A 292 -11.66 21.51 -5.90
CA ALA A 292 -12.90 21.77 -5.16
C ALA A 292 -13.01 20.89 -3.90
N LEU A 293 -12.55 19.63 -3.97
CA LEU A 293 -12.48 18.75 -2.80
C LEU A 293 -11.45 19.17 -1.75
N GLU A 294 -10.51 20.05 -2.08
CA GLU A 294 -9.52 20.57 -1.13
C GLU A 294 -10.02 21.80 -0.36
N GLU A 295 -11.11 22.42 -0.80
CA GLU A 295 -11.67 23.63 -0.18
C GLU A 295 -12.20 23.37 1.23
N GLY A 296 -12.15 24.39 2.08
CA GLY A 296 -12.59 24.30 3.48
C GLY A 296 -11.83 23.22 4.26
N THR A 297 -12.56 22.31 4.89
CA THR A 297 -11.97 21.17 5.61
C THR A 297 -11.67 19.96 4.74
N GLY A 298 -11.95 20.03 3.43
CA GLY A 298 -11.86 18.88 2.53
C GLY A 298 -10.44 18.32 2.42
N LEU A 299 -9.41 19.18 2.33
CA LEU A 299 -8.02 18.71 2.32
C LEU A 299 -7.62 18.09 3.67
N ARG A 300 -8.06 18.68 4.80
CA ARG A 300 -7.80 18.11 6.13
C ARG A 300 -8.33 16.69 6.23
N ASP A 301 -9.60 16.50 5.88
CA ASP A 301 -10.25 15.20 6.02
C ASP A 301 -9.56 14.14 5.13
N GLN A 302 -9.14 14.52 3.92
CA GLN A 302 -8.34 13.66 3.04
C GLN A 302 -6.95 13.32 3.60
N LEU A 303 -6.26 14.28 4.24
CA LEU A 303 -4.96 14.02 4.85
C LEU A 303 -5.09 13.05 6.04
N LEU A 304 -6.18 13.15 6.81
CA LEU A 304 -6.43 12.26 7.95
C LEU A 304 -6.80 10.83 7.53
N GLU A 305 -7.18 10.58 6.28
CA GLU A 305 -7.29 9.23 5.72
C GLU A 305 -5.92 8.57 5.43
N LEU A 306 -4.82 9.32 5.47
CA LEU A 306 -3.49 8.84 5.11
C LEU A 306 -2.67 8.46 6.36
N PRO A 307 -2.30 7.17 6.55
CA PRO A 307 -1.48 6.75 7.68
C PRO A 307 -0.16 7.51 7.80
N MET A 308 0.49 7.82 6.67
CA MET A 308 1.75 8.58 6.66
C MET A 308 1.64 9.96 7.32
N TRP A 309 0.47 10.61 7.23
CA TRP A 309 0.23 11.92 7.83
C TRP A 309 -0.13 11.78 9.30
N THR A 310 -1.05 10.87 9.64
CA THR A 310 -1.45 10.65 11.03
C THR A 310 -0.29 10.14 11.89
N GLU A 311 0.51 9.20 11.37
CA GLU A 311 1.71 8.68 12.06
C GLU A 311 2.78 9.76 12.25
N TYR A 312 2.92 10.68 11.28
CA TYR A 312 3.80 11.83 11.43
C TYR A 312 3.34 12.75 12.57
N LEU A 313 2.04 13.09 12.61
CA LEU A 313 1.48 13.94 13.67
C LEU A 313 1.63 13.29 15.06
N GLU A 314 1.39 11.98 15.16
CA GLU A 314 1.59 11.22 16.40
C GLU A 314 3.04 11.25 16.85
N ARG A 315 3.99 11.03 15.93
CA ARG A 315 5.43 11.07 16.23
C ARG A 315 5.92 12.46 16.61
N ALA A 316 5.39 13.50 15.98
CA ALA A 316 5.77 14.89 16.23
C ALA A 316 5.17 15.45 17.54
N ASN A 317 4.07 14.86 18.05
CA ASN A 317 3.35 15.35 19.23
C ASN A 317 3.19 14.26 20.32
N PRO A 318 4.27 13.59 20.75
CA PRO A 318 4.18 12.39 21.59
C PRO A 318 3.46 12.65 22.92
N GLU A 319 3.71 13.78 23.58
CA GLU A 319 3.10 14.10 24.87
C GLU A 319 1.56 14.13 24.82
N ALA A 320 0.99 14.71 23.76
CA ALA A 320 -0.46 14.84 23.60
C ALA A 320 -1.11 13.49 23.29
N PHE A 321 -0.49 12.68 22.42
CA PHE A 321 -1.02 11.36 22.06
C PHE A 321 -0.79 10.32 23.17
N ASP A 322 0.34 10.36 23.88
CA ASP A 322 0.62 9.49 25.02
C ASP A 322 -0.37 9.75 26.17
N ALA A 323 -0.81 11.00 26.37
CA ALA A 323 -1.85 11.30 27.35
C ALA A 323 -3.16 10.56 27.04
N ILE A 324 -3.58 10.50 25.77
CA ILE A 324 -4.78 9.77 25.35
C ILE A 324 -4.56 8.26 25.46
N LYS A 325 -3.39 7.77 25.04
CA LYS A 325 -3.03 6.35 25.17
C LYS A 325 -3.06 5.89 26.63
N ASN A 326 -2.52 6.69 27.55
CA ASN A 326 -2.55 6.40 28.98
C ASN A 326 -3.98 6.28 29.53
N LYS A 327 -4.96 7.02 28.98
CA LYS A 327 -6.38 6.86 29.33
C LYS A 327 -6.94 5.52 28.86
N ILE A 328 -6.58 5.08 27.66
CA ILE A 328 -7.01 3.79 27.08
C ILE A 328 -6.39 2.61 27.85
N ASP A 329 -5.10 2.71 28.17
CA ASP A 329 -4.39 1.70 28.96
C ASP A 329 -5.00 1.63 30.37
N ALA A 330 -5.24 2.78 31.02
CA ALA A 330 -5.90 2.84 32.32
C ALA A 330 -7.34 2.27 32.30
N LEU A 331 -8.09 2.47 31.21
CA LEU A 331 -9.42 1.88 31.06
C LEU A 331 -9.35 0.34 30.99
N SER A 332 -8.32 -0.20 30.35
CA SER A 332 -8.11 -1.65 30.27
C SER A 332 -7.65 -2.22 31.62
N ASP A 333 -6.71 -1.54 32.29
CA ASP A 333 -6.25 -1.89 33.65
C ASP A 333 -7.41 -1.86 34.65
N LEU A 334 -8.33 -0.91 34.52
CA LEU A 334 -9.51 -0.77 35.37
C LEU A 334 -10.38 -2.03 35.32
N ILE A 335 -10.73 -2.50 34.11
CA ILE A 335 -11.55 -3.70 33.92
C ILE A 335 -10.84 -4.92 34.49
N GLN A 336 -9.57 -5.10 34.13
CA GLN A 336 -8.78 -6.24 34.60
C GLN A 336 -8.74 -6.29 36.14
N ALA A 337 -8.54 -5.15 36.81
CA ALA A 337 -8.52 -5.10 38.26
C ALA A 337 -9.91 -5.33 38.90
N GLN A 338 -10.99 -4.84 38.26
CA GLN A 338 -12.36 -5.10 38.72
C GLN A 338 -12.75 -6.57 38.59
N GLU A 339 -12.41 -7.21 37.46
CA GLU A 339 -12.63 -8.64 37.23
C GLU A 339 -11.83 -9.48 38.22
N GLU A 340 -10.56 -9.17 38.45
CA GLU A 340 -9.74 -9.89 39.44
C GLU A 340 -10.33 -9.77 40.86
N LEU A 341 -10.80 -8.59 41.23
CA LEU A 341 -11.45 -8.38 42.52
C LEU A 341 -12.79 -9.13 42.62
N ALA A 342 -13.56 -9.22 41.53
CA ALA A 342 -14.84 -9.93 41.49
C ALA A 342 -14.66 -11.46 41.54
N GLU A 343 -13.70 -12.00 40.79
CA GLU A 343 -13.45 -13.44 40.70
C GLU A 343 -12.68 -14.00 41.91
N LYS A 344 -11.59 -13.32 42.29
CA LYS A 344 -10.66 -13.80 43.32
C LYS A 344 -10.84 -13.10 44.66
N GLY A 345 -11.78 -12.16 44.78
CA GLY A 345 -12.00 -11.41 46.01
C GLY A 345 -12.21 -12.28 47.26
N ALA A 346 -12.80 -13.47 47.13
CA ALA A 346 -12.99 -14.37 48.26
C ALA A 346 -11.69 -15.02 48.78
N THR A 347 -10.66 -15.15 47.94
CA THR A 347 -9.39 -15.82 48.26
C THR A 347 -8.25 -14.85 48.57
N LEU A 348 -8.41 -13.57 48.24
CA LEU A 348 -7.43 -12.52 48.51
C LEU A 348 -7.46 -12.03 49.96
N SER A 349 -6.29 -11.70 50.50
CA SER A 349 -6.16 -11.03 51.80
C SER A 349 -6.70 -9.59 51.75
N GLU A 350 -7.03 -9.00 52.90
CA GLU A 350 -7.51 -7.61 52.95
C GLU A 350 -6.47 -6.59 52.45
N VAL A 351 -5.17 -6.86 52.63
CA VAL A 351 -4.11 -6.00 52.08
C VAL A 351 -4.12 -6.03 50.54
N GLN A 352 -4.28 -7.21 49.93
CA GLN A 352 -4.35 -7.35 48.47
C GLN A 352 -5.60 -6.69 47.89
N LYS A 353 -6.75 -6.83 48.57
CA LYS A 353 -7.99 -6.12 48.17
C LYS A 353 -7.82 -4.62 48.23
N GLU A 354 -7.13 -4.11 49.25
CA GLU A 354 -6.88 -2.67 49.39
C GLU A 354 -5.96 -2.13 48.29
N VAL A 355 -4.95 -2.89 47.88
CA VAL A 355 -4.12 -2.56 46.71
C VAL A 355 -4.98 -2.50 45.44
N LEU A 356 -5.77 -3.55 45.17
CA LEU A 356 -6.66 -3.57 43.99
C LEU A 356 -7.67 -2.42 43.99
N ARG A 357 -8.27 -2.07 45.14
CA ARG A 357 -9.17 -0.92 45.23
C ARG A 357 -8.48 0.40 44.89
N LYS A 358 -7.22 0.58 45.32
CA LYS A 358 -6.42 1.76 44.97
C LYS A 358 -6.07 1.79 43.49
N ASP A 359 -5.72 0.65 42.91
CA ASP A 359 -5.41 0.53 41.49
C ASP A 359 -6.66 0.81 40.63
N ILE A 360 -7.82 0.25 41.00
CA ILE A 360 -9.13 0.54 40.40
C ILE A 360 -9.43 2.05 40.46
N GLN A 361 -9.27 2.68 41.64
CA GLN A 361 -9.56 4.10 41.77
C GLN A 361 -8.61 4.95 40.91
N LYS A 362 -7.31 4.67 40.94
CA LYS A 362 -6.32 5.38 40.13
C LYS A 362 -6.58 5.23 38.64
N ALA A 363 -6.87 4.02 38.17
CA ALA A 363 -7.17 3.73 36.78
C ALA A 363 -8.45 4.45 36.33
N ALA A 364 -9.48 4.46 37.17
CA ALA A 364 -10.71 5.18 36.94
C ALA A 364 -10.53 6.71 36.86
N ASP A 365 -9.70 7.27 37.74
CA ASP A 365 -9.39 8.70 37.74
C ASP A 365 -8.68 9.11 36.43
N ILE A 366 -7.71 8.30 35.96
CA ILE A 366 -7.01 8.52 34.70
C ILE A 366 -7.95 8.38 33.51
N ALA A 367 -8.77 7.32 33.48
CA ALA A 367 -9.77 7.08 32.43
C ALA A 367 -11.00 8.01 32.53
N ALA A 368 -11.06 8.90 33.53
CA ALA A 368 -12.18 9.79 33.80
C ALA A 368 -13.55 9.07 33.90
N ILE A 369 -13.55 7.83 34.40
CA ILE A 369 -14.77 7.02 34.63
C ILE A 369 -15.16 7.06 36.11
N LYS A 370 -16.46 7.11 36.38
CA LYS A 370 -16.99 6.87 37.72
C LYS A 370 -17.15 5.38 37.98
N VAL A 371 -16.45 4.87 39.00
CA VAL A 371 -16.58 3.48 39.45
C VAL A 371 -17.65 3.32 40.50
N VAL A 372 -18.48 2.28 40.36
CA VAL A 372 -19.38 1.80 41.40
C VAL A 372 -18.70 0.66 42.15
N PRO A 373 -18.52 0.76 43.48
CA PRO A 373 -17.86 -0.29 44.26
C PRO A 373 -18.53 -1.65 44.09
N GLY A 374 -17.73 -2.67 43.76
CA GLY A 374 -18.20 -4.06 43.63
C GLY A 374 -18.92 -4.39 42.32
N GLN A 375 -18.95 -3.47 41.36
CA GLN A 375 -19.44 -3.73 40.01
C GLN A 375 -18.29 -3.65 39.02
N VAL A 376 -18.26 -4.61 38.10
CA VAL A 376 -17.38 -4.57 36.92
C VAL A 376 -18.04 -3.65 35.89
N LEU A 377 -17.23 -2.83 35.22
CA LEU A 377 -17.67 -1.99 34.11
C LEU A 377 -18.30 -2.87 33.03
N SER A 378 -19.48 -2.50 32.53
CA SER A 378 -20.12 -3.24 31.44
C SER A 378 -19.39 -3.00 30.12
N ASP A 379 -19.45 -3.96 29.20
CA ASP A 379 -18.96 -3.82 27.83
C ASP A 379 -19.49 -2.54 27.17
N GLU A 380 -20.78 -2.23 27.35
CA GLU A 380 -21.40 -1.02 26.80
C GLU A 380 -20.72 0.26 27.33
N ALA A 381 -20.45 0.34 28.63
CA ALA A 381 -19.78 1.49 29.22
C ALA A 381 -18.30 1.57 28.82
N TYR A 382 -17.64 0.42 28.67
CA TYR A 382 -16.27 0.34 28.16
C TYR A 382 -16.18 0.88 26.72
N TYR A 383 -16.98 0.35 25.80
CA TYR A 383 -16.96 0.79 24.41
C TYR A 383 -17.40 2.24 24.25
N ALA A 384 -18.36 2.71 25.06
CA ALA A 384 -18.76 4.11 25.08
C ALA A 384 -17.59 5.03 25.51
N GLN A 385 -16.81 4.65 26.53
CA GLN A 385 -15.65 5.44 26.94
C GLN A 385 -14.52 5.37 25.91
N LEU A 386 -14.26 4.20 25.33
CA LEU A 386 -13.26 4.05 24.28
C LEU A 386 -13.56 4.95 23.08
N GLU A 387 -14.84 5.06 22.71
CA GLU A 387 -15.30 5.97 21.66
C GLU A 387 -15.05 7.45 22.01
N VAL A 388 -15.22 7.86 23.27
CA VAL A 388 -14.84 9.22 23.71
C VAL A 388 -13.35 9.48 23.50
N PHE A 389 -12.48 8.52 23.85
CA PHE A 389 -11.03 8.66 23.64
C PHE A 389 -10.65 8.68 22.15
N ASN A 390 -11.35 7.89 21.32
CA ASN A 390 -11.18 7.94 19.87
C ASN A 390 -11.57 9.31 19.31
N GLN A 391 -12.67 9.89 19.79
CA GLN A 391 -13.09 11.24 19.42
C GLN A 391 -12.10 12.32 19.87
N GLU A 392 -11.54 12.21 21.08
CA GLU A 392 -10.45 13.09 21.54
C GLU A 392 -9.23 12.99 20.61
N LYS A 393 -8.84 11.76 20.22
CA LYS A 393 -7.74 11.52 19.28
C LYS A 393 -8.02 12.13 17.91
N THR A 394 -9.21 11.93 17.37
CA THR A 394 -9.63 12.50 16.08
C THR A 394 -9.64 14.03 16.12
N ALA A 395 -10.16 14.62 17.20
CA ALA A 395 -10.18 16.07 17.38
C ALA A 395 -8.76 16.66 17.47
N LEU A 396 -7.84 15.98 18.17
CA LEU A 396 -6.43 16.37 18.23
C LEU A 396 -5.77 16.33 16.83
N LEU A 397 -5.98 15.24 16.08
CA LEU A 397 -5.48 15.11 14.71
C LEU A 397 -6.04 16.21 13.79
N GLN A 398 -7.33 16.54 13.91
CA GLN A 398 -7.97 17.61 13.15
C GLN A 398 -7.39 18.99 13.51
N SER A 399 -7.21 19.28 14.80
CA SER A 399 -6.62 20.54 15.28
C SER A 399 -5.21 20.74 14.73
N LEU A 400 -4.35 19.73 14.90
CA LEU A 400 -2.97 19.78 14.41
C LEU A 400 -2.93 19.95 12.89
N THR A 401 -3.79 19.26 12.14
CA THR A 401 -3.85 19.40 10.68
C THR A 401 -4.37 20.78 10.26
N ASN A 402 -5.33 21.36 10.99
CA ASN A 402 -5.82 22.72 10.73
C ASN A 402 -4.72 23.77 10.93
N GLU A 403 -3.89 23.62 11.97
CA GLU A 403 -2.74 24.49 12.22
C GLU A 403 -1.77 24.49 11.04
N GLU A 404 -1.52 23.33 10.44
CA GLU A 404 -0.66 23.23 9.24
C GLU A 404 -1.27 23.84 7.99
N LEU A 405 -2.59 23.71 7.84
CA LEU A 405 -3.32 24.25 6.70
C LEU A 405 -3.63 25.75 6.85
N ASN A 406 -3.31 26.36 8.00
CA ASN A 406 -3.76 27.70 8.38
C ASN A 406 -5.28 27.86 8.21
N ILE A 407 -6.05 26.80 8.48
CA ILE A 407 -7.50 26.89 8.53
C ILE A 407 -7.82 27.63 9.82
N GLU A 408 -8.26 28.89 9.71
CA GLU A 408 -8.79 29.61 10.86
C GLU A 408 -9.91 28.75 11.46
N ALA A 409 -9.86 28.55 12.78
CA ALA A 409 -10.93 27.85 13.49
C ALA A 409 -12.19 28.71 13.41
N ASP A 410 -12.94 28.56 12.33
CA ASP A 410 -14.20 29.26 12.14
C ASP A 410 -15.16 28.71 13.18
N ALA A 411 -15.32 29.48 14.26
CA ALA A 411 -16.30 29.26 15.31
C ALA A 411 -17.69 29.65 14.80
N ASP A 412 -18.12 29.12 13.65
CA ASP A 412 -19.52 29.05 13.20
C ASP A 412 -19.55 28.50 11.76
N GLU A 413 -19.59 27.16 11.60
CA GLU A 413 -20.25 26.58 10.43
C GLU A 413 -21.45 25.76 10.89
N PRO A 414 -22.67 26.05 10.38
CA PRO A 414 -23.87 25.38 10.82
C PRO A 414 -23.80 23.92 10.38
N LYS A 415 -24.18 23.02 11.30
CA LYS A 415 -24.49 21.62 10.99
C LYS A 415 -25.54 21.58 9.88
N THR A 416 -25.14 21.54 8.62
CA THR A 416 -26.05 21.20 7.53
C THR A 416 -26.35 19.73 7.67
N GLY A 417 -27.54 19.48 8.19
CA GLY A 417 -28.06 18.16 8.44
C GLY A 417 -28.04 17.30 7.18
N ARG A 418 -27.64 16.05 7.40
CA ARG A 418 -28.21 14.87 6.76
C ARG A 418 -29.71 15.08 6.56
N ALA A 419 -30.14 15.19 5.31
CA ALA A 419 -31.53 15.05 4.91
C ALA A 419 -31.57 14.06 3.75
N ASP A 420 -32.34 13.01 3.96
CA ASP A 420 -32.62 11.91 3.06
C ASP A 420 -33.14 12.40 1.70
N SER A 421 -32.70 11.74 0.61
CA SER A 421 -33.51 11.30 -0.55
C SER A 421 -32.65 10.48 -1.51
#